data_AF-A0A529HXD0-F1
#
_entry.id   AF-A0A529HXD0-F1
#
_cell.length_a   1.000
_cell.length_b   1.000
_cell.length_c   1.000
_cell.angle_alpha   90.00
_cell.angle_beta   90.00
_cell.angle_gamma   90.00
#
_symmetry.space_group_name_H-M   'P 1'
#
loop_
_entity.id
_entity.type
_entity.pdbx_description
1 polymer ?
#
loop_
_entity_poly.entity_id
_entity_poly.type
_entity_poly.pdbx_seq_one_letter_code
_entity_poly.pdbx_strand_id
1 'polypeptide(L)' 'MGQKVNPIGLRLGINRTWDSRWFANTGEYGQLLHEDIKIRKYLEKELK' A
#
# COMPACT_ATOMS: atom_id res chain seq x y z
N MET A 1 -22.84 -10.82 15.88
CA MET A 1 -22.39 -9.56 15.25
C MET A 1 -21.31 -9.89 14.24
N GLY A 2 -21.54 -9.61 12.94
CA GLY A 2 -20.63 -10.01 11.86
C GLY A 2 -19.44 -9.07 11.69
N GLN A 3 -18.28 -9.62 11.35
CA GLN A 3 -17.10 -8.83 11.00
C GLN A 3 -17.35 -8.10 9.68
N LYS A 4 -17.21 -6.76 9.68
CA LYS A 4 -17.36 -5.93 8.49
C LYS A 4 -16.03 -5.85 7.74
N VAL A 5 -16.09 -5.93 6.42
CA VAL A 5 -14.92 -5.81 5.53
C VAL A 5 -14.44 -4.36 5.49
N ASN A 6 -13.12 -4.15 5.32
CA ASN A 6 -12.56 -2.83 5.10
C ASN A 6 -13.10 -2.24 3.76
N PRO A 7 -13.83 -1.12 3.78
CA PRO A 7 -14.44 -0.55 2.59
C PRO A 7 -13.42 0.06 1.62
N ILE A 8 -12.17 0.27 2.03
CA ILE A 8 -11.08 0.74 1.16
C ILE A 8 -10.63 -0.41 0.25
N GLY A 9 -10.33 -1.57 0.82
CA GLY A 9 -9.96 -2.76 0.06
C GLY A 9 -11.09 -3.24 -0.84
N LEU A 10 -12.33 -3.21 -0.36
CA LEU A 10 -13.50 -3.62 -1.14
C LEU A 10 -13.71 -2.79 -2.43
N ARG A 11 -13.27 -1.53 -2.45
CA ARG A 11 -13.47 -0.61 -3.58
C ARG A 11 -12.22 -0.41 -4.44
N LEU A 12 -11.15 -1.13 -4.14
CA LEU A 12 -9.88 -1.01 -4.82
C LEU A 12 -9.99 -1.64 -6.22
N GLY A 13 -9.68 -0.86 -7.26
CA GLY A 13 -9.88 -1.26 -8.66
C GLY A 13 -11.27 -0.99 -9.25
N ILE A 14 -12.22 -0.48 -8.45
CA ILE A 14 -13.56 -0.04 -8.92
C ILE A 14 -13.64 1.49 -8.91
N ASN A 15 -13.68 2.07 -7.70
CA ASN A 15 -13.82 3.53 -7.50
C ASN A 15 -12.58 4.16 -6.84
N ARG A 16 -11.58 3.35 -6.43
CA ARG A 16 -10.32 3.83 -5.84
C ARG A 16 -9.13 3.09 -6.44
N THR A 17 -8.06 3.83 -6.72
CA THR A 17 -6.78 3.29 -7.22
C THR A 17 -5.81 2.94 -6.09
N TRP A 18 -4.78 2.17 -6.42
CA TRP A 18 -3.65 1.88 -5.55
C TRP A 18 -2.92 3.16 -5.14
N ASP A 19 -2.54 3.25 -3.87
CA ASP A 19 -1.74 4.38 -3.35
C ASP A 19 -0.28 4.31 -3.83
N SER A 20 0.28 3.10 -4.00
CA SER A 20 1.58 2.87 -4.65
C SER A 20 1.36 2.15 -5.98
N ARG A 21 1.82 2.75 -7.09
CA ARG A 21 1.70 2.18 -8.46
C ARG A 21 3.08 1.97 -9.07
N TRP A 22 3.56 0.74 -9.01
CA TRP A 22 4.82 0.32 -9.62
C TRP A 22 4.76 -1.18 -9.95
N PHE A 23 5.65 -1.64 -10.82
CA PHE A 23 5.77 -3.05 -11.22
C PHE A 23 7.18 -3.54 -10.86
N ALA A 24 7.29 -4.79 -10.42
CA ALA A 24 8.57 -5.43 -10.14
C ALA A 24 8.52 -6.90 -10.50
N ASN A 25 9.69 -7.47 -10.81
CA ASN A 25 9.84 -8.89 -11.01
C ASN A 25 9.78 -9.63 -9.67
N THR A 26 9.46 -10.94 -9.70
CA THR A 26 9.24 -11.76 -8.49
C THR A 26 10.41 -11.74 -7.51
N GLY A 27 11.65 -11.64 -7.99
CA GLY A 27 12.84 -11.58 -7.14
C GLY A 27 13.05 -10.23 -6.44
N GLU A 28 12.53 -9.15 -7.01
CA GLU A 28 12.78 -7.77 -6.54
C GLU A 28 11.60 -7.20 -5.75
N TYR A 29 10.40 -7.76 -5.91
CA TYR A 29 9.18 -7.27 -5.29
C TYR A 29 9.29 -7.15 -3.76
N GLY A 30 9.89 -8.15 -3.10
CA GLY A 30 10.04 -8.15 -1.64
C GLY A 30 10.92 -7.00 -1.14
N GLN A 31 12.03 -6.74 -1.83
CA GLN A 31 12.94 -5.64 -1.47
C GLN A 31 12.26 -4.29 -1.70
N LEU A 32 11.66 -4.08 -2.88
CA LEU A 32 11.00 -2.83 -3.24
C LEU A 32 9.82 -2.51 -2.31
N LEU A 33 9.06 -3.53 -1.90
CA LEU A 33 7.99 -3.35 -0.92
C LEU A 33 8.53 -2.89 0.44
N HIS A 34 9.64 -3.47 0.91
CA HIS A 34 10.26 -3.05 2.17
C HIS A 34 10.81 -1.62 2.11
N GLU A 35 11.34 -1.20 0.98
CA GLU A 35 11.78 0.17 0.75
C GLU A 35 10.59 1.15 0.75
N ASP A 36 9.49 0.82 0.06
CA ASP A 36 8.28 1.66 0.00
C ASP A 36 7.68 1.89 1.41
N ILE A 37 7.61 0.83 2.24
CA ILE A 37 7.14 0.93 3.63
C ILE A 37 8.05 1.85 4.46
N LYS A 38 9.38 1.74 4.31
CA LYS A 38 10.35 2.56 5.04
C LYS A 38 10.21 4.04 4.66
N ILE A 39 10.11 4.33 3.35
CA ILE A 39 9.95 5.70 2.84
C ILE A 39 8.65 6.30 3.38
N ARG A 40 7.53 5.57 3.31
CA ARG A 40 6.24 6.06 3.83
C ARG A 40 6.30 6.36 5.32
N LYS A 41 6.89 5.46 6.11
CA LYS A 41 7.03 5.65 7.56
C LYS A 41 7.93 6.85 7.89
N TYR A 42 8.98 7.08 7.11
CA TYR A 42 9.84 8.24 7.28
C TYR A 42 9.09 9.54 6.97
N LEU A 43 8.42 9.61 5.82
CA LEU A 43 7.64 10.78 5.41
C LEU A 43 6.52 11.09 6.41
N GLU A 44 5.80 10.08 6.91
CA GLU A 44 4.74 10.26 7.92
C GLU A 44 5.29 10.80 9.25
N LYS A 45 6.58 10.55 9.56
CA LYS A 45 7.22 11.05 10.77
C LYS A 45 7.69 12.50 10.62
N GLU A 46 8.28 12.85 9.48
CA GLU A 46 8.87 14.17 9.24
C GLU A 46 7.83 15.24 8.88
N LEU A 47 6.73 14.85 8.23
CA LEU A 47 5.67 15.77 7.79
C LEU A 47 4.51 15.93 8.80
N LYS A 48 4.73 15.52 10.05
CA LYS A 48 3.76 15.55 11.13
C LYS A 48 4.08 16.63 12.14
#